data_AF-A0A2E1HCL7-F1
#
_entry.id   AF-A0A2E1HCL7-F1
#
_cell.length_a   1.000
_cell.length_b   1.000
_cell.length_c   1.000
_cell.angle_alpha   90.00
_cell.angle_beta   90.00
_cell.angle_gamma   90.00
#
_symmetry.space_group_name_H-M   'P 1'
#
loop_
_entity.id
_entity.type
_entity.pdbx_description
1 polymer ?
#
loop_
_entity_poly.entity_id
_entity_poly.type
_entity_poly.pdbx_seq_one_letter_code
_entity_poly.pdbx_strand_id
1 'polypeptide(L)'
;MKELVDLAGKLASTAGPAVAAIVVVLIVLIVGLKWSGVLATVGNKKTLIDDGQISAVTKGIASIAEKVDGIEARISHVESDVQHRATRDEVHKLELAFTRMEGRFESIDQRTAATAHGVGRIESFMYEAAMRAKDGK
;
A
#
# COMPACT_ATOMS: atom_id res chain seq x y z
N MET A 1 53.90 -40.68 -4.57
CA MET A 1 54.98 -40.96 -5.55
C MET A 1 55.17 -42.44 -5.83
N LYS A 2 55.35 -43.31 -4.82
CA LYS A 2 55.54 -44.76 -5.04
C LYS A 2 54.44 -45.43 -5.88
N GLU A 3 53.17 -45.11 -5.63
CA GLU A 3 52.05 -45.70 -6.41
C GLU A 3 51.96 -45.18 -7.86
N LEU A 4 52.38 -43.93 -8.12
CA LEU A 4 52.42 -43.38 -9.49
C LEU A 4 53.52 -44.03 -10.33
N VAL A 5 54.64 -44.36 -9.69
CA VAL A 5 55.76 -45.10 -10.32
C VAL A 5 55.33 -46.53 -10.65
N ASP A 6 54.56 -47.16 -9.76
CA ASP A 6 54.06 -48.52 -9.95
C ASP A 6 52.97 -48.58 -11.06
N LEU A 7 52.11 -47.57 -11.14
CA LEU A 7 51.14 -47.37 -12.24
C LEU A 7 51.84 -47.08 -13.57
N ALA A 8 52.91 -46.28 -13.57
CA ALA A 8 53.72 -46.03 -14.76
C ALA A 8 54.38 -47.31 -15.29
N GLY A 9 54.89 -48.15 -14.39
CA GLY A 9 55.45 -49.46 -14.73
C GLY A 9 54.42 -50.41 -15.35
N LYS A 10 53.19 -50.44 -14.80
CA LYS A 10 52.07 -51.23 -15.35
C LYS A 10 51.56 -50.70 -16.69
N LEU A 11 51.53 -49.38 -16.89
CA LEU A 11 51.12 -48.76 -18.16
C LEU A 11 52.19 -48.89 -19.25
N ALA A 12 53.47 -48.87 -18.88
CA ALA A 12 54.57 -49.04 -19.82
C ALA A 12 54.63 -50.45 -20.42
N SER A 13 54.21 -51.48 -19.66
CA SER A 13 54.15 -52.87 -20.14
C SER A 13 52.93 -53.15 -21.02
N THR A 14 51.82 -52.43 -20.85
CA THR A 14 50.57 -52.67 -21.59
C THR A 14 50.35 -51.75 -22.80
N ALA A 15 50.84 -50.51 -22.76
CA ALA A 15 50.57 -49.49 -23.79
C ALA A 15 51.83 -48.87 -24.40
N GLY A 16 53.02 -49.32 -23.99
CA GLY A 16 54.31 -48.81 -24.44
C GLY A 16 54.80 -47.59 -23.64
N PRO A 17 56.13 -47.35 -23.63
CA PRO A 17 56.77 -46.39 -22.73
C PRO A 17 56.35 -44.94 -22.99
N ALA A 18 56.02 -44.59 -24.23
CA ALA A 18 55.60 -43.24 -24.61
C ALA A 18 54.23 -42.85 -24.00
N VAL A 19 53.27 -43.78 -23.98
CA VAL A 19 51.93 -43.55 -23.44
C VAL A 19 51.97 -43.41 -21.92
N ALA A 20 52.76 -44.24 -21.25
CA ALA A 20 52.93 -44.17 -19.79
C ALA A 20 53.50 -42.83 -19.32
N ALA A 21 54.48 -42.27 -20.05
CA ALA A 21 55.08 -40.98 -19.72
C ALA A 21 54.06 -39.83 -19.82
N ILE A 22 53.24 -39.81 -20.88
CA ILE A 22 52.22 -38.76 -21.08
C ILE A 22 51.17 -38.78 -19.97
N VAL A 23 50.70 -39.97 -19.58
CA VAL A 23 49.70 -40.13 -18.52
C VAL A 23 50.24 -39.65 -17.17
N VAL A 24 51.50 -39.98 -16.84
CA VAL A 24 52.12 -39.53 -15.59
C VAL A 24 52.29 -38.01 -15.58
N VAL A 25 52.73 -37.40 -16.69
CA VAL A 25 52.86 -35.94 -16.81
C VAL A 25 51.51 -35.25 -16.65
N LEU A 26 50.45 -35.77 -17.25
CA LEU A 26 49.08 -35.23 -17.09
C LEU A 26 48.59 -35.34 -15.64
N ILE A 27 48.85 -36.46 -14.96
CA ILE A 27 48.46 -36.64 -13.55
C ILE A 27 49.24 -35.66 -12.66
N VAL A 28 50.55 -35.49 -12.88
CA VAL A 28 51.37 -34.54 -12.12
C VAL A 28 50.92 -33.10 -12.36
N LEU A 29 50.57 -32.74 -13.59
CA LEU A 29 50.00 -31.43 -13.91
C LEU A 29 48.66 -31.22 -13.19
N ILE A 30 47.74 -32.19 -13.21
CA ILE A 30 46.43 -32.08 -12.54
C ILE A 30 46.60 -31.97 -11.02
N VAL A 31 47.47 -32.77 -10.41
CA VAL A 31 47.74 -32.73 -8.96
C VAL A 31 48.43 -31.43 -8.57
N GLY A 32 49.37 -30.95 -9.38
CA GLY A 32 50.02 -29.65 -9.21
C GLY A 32 49.03 -28.49 -9.35
N LEU A 33 48.10 -28.56 -10.31
CA LEU A 33 47.05 -27.56 -10.50
C LEU A 33 46.04 -27.54 -9.34
N LYS A 34 45.74 -28.71 -8.74
CA LYS A 34 44.92 -28.83 -7.53
C LYS A 34 45.59 -28.18 -6.32
N TRP A 35 46.90 -28.36 -6.15
CA TRP A 35 47.68 -27.76 -5.06
C TRP A 35 47.92 -26.26 -5.26
N SER A 36 48.06 -25.80 -6.51
CA SER A 36 48.27 -24.39 -6.87
C SER A 36 47.06 -23.49 -6.56
N GLY A 37 45.92 -24.05 -6.12
CA GLY A 37 44.72 -23.26 -5.77
C GLY A 37 43.97 -22.66 -6.97
N VAL A 38 44.51 -22.76 -8.19
CA VAL A 38 43.91 -22.26 -9.43
C VAL A 38 42.57 -22.95 -9.73
N LEU A 39 42.45 -24.24 -9.42
CA LEU A 39 41.16 -24.93 -9.56
C LEU A 39 40.11 -24.45 -8.54
N ALA A 40 40.55 -23.98 -7.36
CA ALA A 40 39.67 -23.48 -6.31
C ALA A 40 39.20 -22.05 -6.57
N THR A 41 40.02 -21.21 -7.23
CA THR A 41 39.63 -19.86 -7.63
C THR A 41 38.65 -19.85 -8.80
N VAL A 42 38.76 -20.79 -9.75
CA VAL A 42 37.81 -20.93 -10.88
C VAL A 42 36.44 -21.48 -10.44
N GLY A 43 36.38 -22.26 -9.36
CA GLY A 43 35.13 -22.84 -8.83
C GLY A 43 34.39 -21.97 -7.80
N ASN A 44 34.96 -20.84 -7.38
CA ASN A 44 34.40 -20.04 -6.29
C ASN A 44 33.25 -19.14 -6.76
N LYS A 45 32.03 -19.69 -6.77
CA LYS A 45 30.77 -18.92 -6.95
C LYS A 45 30.63 -17.76 -5.95
N LYS A 46 31.27 -17.86 -4.76
CA LYS A 46 31.33 -16.81 -3.74
C LYS A 46 32.07 -15.54 -4.16
N THR A 47 32.92 -15.58 -5.19
CA THR A 47 33.62 -14.39 -5.69
C THR A 47 32.83 -13.66 -6.77
N LEU A 48 31.86 -14.33 -7.40
CA LEU A 48 31.01 -13.77 -8.45
C LEU A 48 29.72 -13.16 -7.90
N ILE A 49 29.31 -13.56 -6.70
CA ILE A 49 28.11 -13.08 -6.03
C ILE A 49 28.57 -12.43 -4.73
N ASP A 50 28.64 -11.12 -4.73
CA ASP A 50 28.94 -10.34 -3.53
C ASP A 50 27.76 -10.47 -2.56
N ASP A 51 27.97 -11.16 -1.44
CA ASP A 51 26.97 -11.34 -0.37
C ASP A 51 26.43 -9.98 0.11
N GLY A 52 27.20 -8.90 -0.03
CA GLY A 52 26.77 -7.53 0.24
C GLY A 52 25.67 -7.03 -0.72
N GLN A 53 25.77 -7.36 -2.01
CA GLN A 53 24.74 -6.99 -3.00
C GLN A 53 23.45 -7.77 -2.80
N ILE A 54 23.53 -9.07 -2.49
CA ILE A 54 22.35 -9.87 -2.16
C ILE A 54 21.66 -9.35 -0.89
N SER A 55 22.44 -8.98 0.12
CA SER A 55 21.92 -8.40 1.37
C SER A 55 21.23 -7.05 1.12
N ALA A 56 21.83 -6.19 0.30
CA ALA A 56 21.25 -4.90 -0.07
C ALA A 56 19.94 -5.06 -0.86
N VAL A 57 19.91 -5.99 -1.83
CA VAL A 57 18.69 -6.31 -2.60
C VAL A 57 17.60 -6.87 -1.70
N THR A 58 17.94 -7.79 -0.79
CA THR A 58 16.99 -8.38 0.17
C THR A 58 16.39 -7.30 1.09
N LYS A 59 17.21 -6.37 1.58
CA LYS A 59 16.73 -5.23 2.38
C LYS A 59 15.85 -4.28 1.56
N GLY A 60 16.22 -4.03 0.30
CA GLY A 60 15.41 -3.24 -0.63
C GLY A 60 14.04 -3.86 -0.87
N ILE A 61 13.98 -5.17 -1.09
CA ILE A 61 12.73 -5.94 -1.25
C ILE A 61 11.89 -5.86 0.02
N ALA A 62 12.48 -6.04 1.21
CA ALA A 62 11.75 -5.94 2.47
C ALA A 62 11.16 -4.53 2.69
N SER A 63 11.92 -3.47 2.38
CA SER A 63 11.44 -2.10 2.47
C SER A 63 10.34 -1.78 1.46
N ILE A 64 10.41 -2.36 0.25
CA ILE A 64 9.34 -2.23 -0.75
C ILE A 64 8.08 -2.95 -0.26
N ALA A 65 8.20 -4.16 0.29
CA ALA A 65 7.07 -4.90 0.84
C ALA A 65 6.35 -4.09 1.94
N GLU A 66 7.11 -3.55 2.89
CA GLU A 66 6.54 -2.69 3.95
C GLU A 66 5.83 -1.44 3.39
N LYS A 67 6.39 -0.82 2.34
CA LYS A 67 5.75 0.32 1.67
C LYS A 67 4.47 -0.08 0.93
N VAL A 68 4.46 -1.25 0.30
CA VAL A 68 3.27 -1.77 -0.40
C VAL A 68 2.17 -2.07 0.60
N ASP A 69 2.48 -2.75 1.71
CA ASP A 69 1.52 -3.02 2.79
C ASP A 69 0.95 -1.70 3.36
N GLY A 70 1.81 -0.70 3.56
CA GLY A 70 1.39 0.64 4.00
C GLY A 70 0.51 1.37 2.98
N ILE A 71 0.71 1.17 1.68
CA ILE A 71 -0.14 1.72 0.62
C ILE A 71 -1.49 1.01 0.59
N GLU A 72 -1.50 -0.32 0.71
CA GLU A 72 -2.73 -1.12 0.70
C GLU A 72 -3.64 -0.75 1.88
N ALA A 73 -3.07 -0.57 3.07
CA ALA A 73 -3.81 -0.07 4.24
C ALA A 73 -4.42 1.32 4.00
N ARG A 74 -3.67 2.23 3.35
CA ARG A 74 -4.16 3.58 3.02
C ARG A 74 -5.25 3.55 1.96
N ILE A 75 -5.11 2.71 0.94
CA ILE A 75 -6.13 2.53 -0.10
C ILE A 75 -7.41 1.97 0.52
N SER A 76 -7.30 0.94 1.36
CA SER A 76 -8.46 0.38 2.08
C SER A 76 -9.19 1.43 2.92
N HIS A 77 -8.44 2.30 3.61
CA HIS A 77 -9.04 3.39 4.36
C HIS A 77 -9.75 4.42 3.44
N VAL A 78 -9.11 4.82 2.34
CA VAL A 78 -9.72 5.74 1.36
C VAL A 78 -10.94 5.13 0.68
N GLU A 79 -10.92 3.84 0.35
CA GLU A 79 -12.06 3.12 -0.22
C GLU A 79 -13.22 3.07 0.77
N SER A 80 -12.95 2.78 2.04
CA SER A 80 -13.94 2.84 3.12
C SER A 80 -14.55 4.24 3.25
N ASP A 81 -13.72 5.28 3.23
CA ASP A 81 -14.16 6.67 3.31
C ASP A 81 -14.99 7.08 2.09
N VAL A 82 -14.59 6.66 0.88
CA VAL A 82 -15.33 6.93 -0.37
C VAL A 82 -16.67 6.20 -0.38
N GLN A 83 -16.75 4.97 0.13
CA GLN A 83 -18.01 4.26 0.29
C GLN A 83 -18.96 4.96 1.28
N HIS A 84 -18.42 5.57 2.33
CA HIS A 84 -19.20 6.34 3.32
C HIS A 84 -19.48 7.79 2.93
N ARG A 85 -19.01 8.26 1.76
CA ARG A 85 -19.38 9.61 1.31
C ARG A 85 -20.86 9.63 0.96
N ALA A 86 -21.53 10.67 1.44
CA ALA A 86 -22.90 10.96 1.06
C ALA A 86 -23.00 10.94 -0.47
N THR A 87 -23.82 10.05 -0.98
CA THR A 87 -24.05 9.92 -2.41
C THR A 87 -24.67 11.22 -2.92
N ARG A 88 -24.49 11.52 -4.21
CA ARG A 88 -25.10 12.70 -4.84
C ARG A 88 -26.62 12.74 -4.60
N ASP A 89 -27.27 11.58 -4.56
CA ASP A 89 -28.70 11.44 -4.30
C ASP A 89 -29.08 11.81 -2.86
N GLU A 90 -28.24 11.50 -1.88
CA GLU A 90 -28.45 11.89 -0.47
C GLU A 90 -28.30 13.39 -0.28
N VAL A 91 -27.29 14.00 -0.92
CA VAL A 91 -27.13 15.47 -0.94
C VAL A 91 -28.32 16.13 -1.61
N HIS A 92 -28.80 15.60 -2.73
CA HIS A 92 -29.97 16.14 -3.42
C HIS A 92 -31.25 16.02 -2.58
N LYS A 93 -31.45 14.88 -1.88
CA LYS A 93 -32.55 14.73 -0.91
C LYS A 93 -32.45 15.75 0.22
N LEU A 94 -31.24 16.03 0.69
CA LEU A 94 -31.00 17.03 1.73
C LEU A 94 -31.33 18.44 1.22
N GLU A 95 -30.90 18.81 0.01
CA GLU A 95 -31.26 20.08 -0.64
C GLU A 95 -32.78 20.24 -0.75
N LEU A 96 -33.48 19.21 -1.26
CA LEU A 96 -34.95 19.22 -1.33
C LEU A 96 -35.61 19.37 0.04
N ALA A 97 -35.04 18.75 1.08
CA ALA A 97 -35.54 18.91 2.44
C ALA A 97 -35.35 20.34 2.95
N PHE A 98 -34.22 20.97 2.67
CA PHE A 98 -33.97 22.38 3.00
C PHE A 98 -34.94 23.32 2.27
N THR A 99 -35.13 23.15 0.96
CA THR A 99 -36.09 23.96 0.20
C THR A 99 -37.51 23.83 0.74
N ARG A 100 -37.94 22.61 1.10
CA ARG A 100 -39.25 22.42 1.74
C ARG A 100 -39.34 23.07 3.10
N MET A 101 -38.27 23.03 3.88
CA MET A 101 -38.22 23.64 5.20
C MET A 101 -38.32 25.17 5.10
N GLU A 102 -37.61 25.78 4.15
CA GLU A 102 -37.67 27.21 3.86
C GLU A 102 -39.10 27.65 3.50
N GLY A 103 -39.78 26.93 2.60
CA GLY A 103 -41.18 27.22 2.28
C GLY A 103 -42.13 27.06 3.48
N ARG A 104 -41.85 26.12 4.39
CA ARG A 104 -42.63 26.00 5.64
C ARG A 104 -42.39 27.18 6.58
N PHE A 105 -41.15 27.67 6.68
CA PHE A 105 -40.85 28.88 7.46
C PHE A 105 -41.53 30.12 6.90
N GLU A 106 -41.51 30.32 5.59
CA GLU A 106 -42.23 31.42 4.94
C GLU A 106 -43.74 31.37 5.24
N SER A 107 -44.35 30.18 5.17
CA SER A 107 -45.76 30.01 5.52
C SER A 107 -46.04 30.30 7.00
N ILE A 108 -45.14 29.90 7.90
CA ILE A 108 -45.26 30.21 9.34
C ILE A 108 -45.16 31.71 9.56
N ASP A 109 -44.23 32.40 8.89
CA ASP A 109 -44.05 33.84 9.03
C ASP A 109 -45.30 34.60 8.57
N GLN A 110 -45.85 34.25 7.40
CA GLN A 110 -47.10 34.81 6.90
C GLN A 110 -48.28 34.60 7.87
N ARG A 111 -48.42 33.40 8.44
CA ARG A 111 -49.47 33.11 9.43
C ARG A 111 -49.26 33.87 10.73
N THR A 112 -48.02 34.05 11.15
CA THR A 112 -47.67 34.78 12.36
C THR A 112 -47.99 36.26 12.18
N ALA A 113 -47.64 36.85 11.03
CA ALA A 113 -47.99 38.22 10.67
C ALA A 113 -49.52 38.43 10.63
N ALA A 114 -50.26 37.51 10.01
CA ALA A 114 -51.72 37.57 9.99
C ALA A 114 -52.34 37.45 11.38
N THR A 115 -51.77 36.60 12.24
CA THR A 115 -52.20 36.44 13.64
C THR A 115 -51.94 37.71 14.44
N ALA A 116 -50.75 38.30 14.31
CA ALA A 116 -50.40 39.57 14.97
C ALA A 116 -51.34 40.70 14.57
N HIS A 117 -51.65 40.82 13.27
CA HIS A 117 -52.63 41.79 12.77
C HIS A 117 -54.04 41.51 13.32
N GLY A 118 -54.45 40.24 13.40
CA GLY A 118 -55.72 39.84 14.01
C GLY A 118 -55.83 40.25 15.47
N VAL A 119 -54.78 40.00 16.26
CA VAL A 119 -54.68 40.41 17.67
C VAL A 119 -54.77 41.94 17.80
N GLY A 120 -54.02 42.70 17.00
CA GLY A 120 -54.08 44.17 17.05
C GLY A 120 -55.47 44.74 16.75
N ARG A 121 -56.25 44.12 15.86
CA ARG A 121 -57.65 44.51 15.65
C ARG A 121 -58.54 44.20 16.85
N ILE A 122 -58.34 43.04 17.49
CA ILE A 122 -59.10 42.66 18.69
C ILE A 122 -58.80 43.64 19.83
N GLU A 123 -57.53 43.96 20.03
CA GLU A 123 -57.10 44.97 21.01
C GLU A 123 -57.75 46.33 20.72
N SER A 124 -57.71 46.79 19.48
CA SER A 124 -58.35 48.05 19.06
C SER A 124 -59.85 48.06 19.34
N PHE A 125 -60.54 46.96 19.02
CA PHE A 125 -61.96 46.80 19.31
C PHE A 125 -62.26 46.81 20.81
N MET A 126 -61.43 46.14 21.62
CA MET A 126 -61.58 46.14 23.08
C MET A 126 -61.35 47.53 23.68
N TYR A 127 -60.35 48.28 23.18
CA TYR A 127 -60.11 49.66 23.59
C TYR A 127 -61.28 50.57 23.24
N GLU A 128 -61.81 50.48 22.02
CA GLU A 128 -62.96 51.28 21.60
C GLU A 128 -64.21 50.97 22.42
N ALA A 129 -64.48 49.68 22.66
CA ALA A 129 -65.59 49.23 23.50
C ALA A 129 -65.45 49.74 24.95
N ALA A 130 -64.24 49.69 25.51
CA ALA A 130 -63.95 50.20 26.85
C ALA A 130 -64.11 51.73 26.94
N MET A 131 -63.65 52.48 25.92
CA MET A 131 -63.83 53.93 25.84
C MET A 131 -65.31 54.31 25.72
N ARG A 132 -66.06 53.65 24.85
CA ARG A 132 -67.51 53.88 24.70
C ARG A 132 -68.28 53.55 25.99
N ALA A 133 -67.88 52.52 26.73
CA ALA A 133 -68.47 52.20 28.03
C ALA A 133 -68.15 53.24 29.11
N LYS A 134 -67.01 53.93 29.00
CA LYS A 134 -66.60 55.01 29.91
C LYS A 134 -67.35 56.32 29.62
N ASP A 135 -67.56 56.64 28.34
CA ASP A 135 -68.23 57.88 27.90
C ASP A 135 -69.77 57.77 27.90
N GLY A 136 -70.32 56.56 28.06
CA GLY A 136 -71.76 56.28 28.15
C GLY A 136 -72.35 56.36 29.57
N LYS A 137 -71.63 56.94 30.52
CA LYS A 137 -72.12 57.40 31.84
C LYS A 137 -71.94 58.90 31.93
#